data_AF-A0A7T8HHI7-F1
#
_entry.id   AF-A0A7T8HHI7-F1
#
_cell.length_a   1.000
_cell.length_b   1.000
_cell.length_c   1.000
_cell.angle_alpha   90.00
_cell.angle_beta   90.00
_cell.angle_gamma   90.00
#
_symmetry.space_group_name_H-M   'P 1'
#
loop_
_entity.id
_entity.type
_entity.pdbx_description
1 polymer ?
#
loop_
_entity_poly.entity_id
_entity_poly.type
_entity_poly.pdbx_seq_one_letter_code
_entity_poly.pdbx_strand_id
1 'polypeptide(L)'
;FIVMASARRSCRNNPDVFCYICREYTLSGDRKNITGFVKRAYMAYFKVKLGDQDKSWAPHTVCKTCVEYLRRWTKGAKTSLKFGIPMV
;
A
#
# COMPACT_ATOMS: atom_id res chain seq x y z
N PHE A 1 12.48 -27.88 29.27
CA PHE A 1 12.52 -27.52 27.84
C PHE A 1 12.70 -26.01 27.72
N ILE A 2 13.90 -25.54 27.38
CA ILE A 2 14.12 -24.12 27.09
C ILE A 2 13.63 -23.89 25.66
N VAL A 3 12.49 -23.23 25.49
CA VAL A 3 12.08 -22.73 24.18
C VAL A 3 12.97 -21.53 23.89
N MET A 4 14.03 -21.71 23.10
CA MET A 4 14.69 -20.58 22.48
C MET A 4 13.66 -19.90 21.57
N ALA A 5 13.18 -18.74 21.99
CA ALA A 5 12.35 -17.90 21.13
C ALA A 5 13.14 -17.63 19.86
N SER A 6 12.69 -18.20 18.73
CA SER A 6 13.19 -17.83 17.41
C SER A 6 13.10 -16.31 17.33
N ALA A 7 14.24 -15.63 17.16
CA ALA A 7 14.26 -14.19 16.96
C ALA A 7 13.27 -13.88 15.84
N ARG A 8 12.18 -13.17 16.15
CA ARG A 8 11.13 -12.85 15.18
C ARG A 8 11.82 -12.21 13.98
N ARG A 9 11.69 -12.80 12.80
CA ARG A 9 12.25 -12.22 11.57
C ARG A 9 11.62 -10.84 11.40
N SER A 10 12.42 -9.79 11.55
CA SER A 10 11.99 -8.42 11.30
C SER A 10 12.51 -7.97 9.94
N CYS A 11 11.66 -7.29 9.17
CA CYS A 11 12.14 -6.58 7.99
C CYS A 11 13.13 -5.51 8.45
N ARG A 12 14.35 -5.51 7.92
CA ARG A 12 15.34 -4.45 8.22
C ARG A 12 14.99 -3.12 7.56
N ASN A 13 14.18 -3.16 6.51
CA ASN A 13 13.79 -1.97 5.77
C ASN A 13 12.58 -1.31 6.42
N ASN A 14 12.58 0.02 6.44
CA ASN A 14 11.39 0.78 6.81
C ASN A 14 10.24 0.43 5.84
N PRO A 15 9.04 0.03 6.31
CA PRO A 15 7.89 -0.31 5.46
C PRO A 15 7.51 0.78 4.44
N ASP A 16 7.76 2.04 4.76
CA ASP A 16 7.41 3.19 3.91
C ASP A 16 8.26 3.31 2.65
N VAL A 17 9.29 2.46 2.49
CA VAL A 17 10.00 2.32 1.21
C VAL A 17 9.19 1.51 0.18
N PHE A 18 8.13 0.82 0.61
CA PHE A 18 7.23 0.08 -0.27
C PHE A 18 5.90 0.82 -0.44
N CYS A 19 5.24 0.64 -1.59
CA CYS A 19 3.89 1.15 -1.81
C CYS A 19 2.87 0.23 -1.16
N TYR A 20 1.95 0.75 -0.34
CA TYR A 20 0.85 -0.04 0.24
C TYR A 20 0.04 -0.80 -0.82
N ILE A 21 -0.21 -0.17 -1.97
CA ILE A 21 -1.16 -0.68 -2.96
C ILE A 21 -0.50 -1.74 -3.87
N CYS A 22 0.67 -1.46 -4.45
CA CYS A 22 1.34 -2.40 -5.36
C CYS A 22 2.39 -3.29 -4.71
N ARG A 23 2.79 -3.00 -3.47
CA ARG A 23 3.86 -3.69 -2.72
C ARG A 23 5.25 -3.59 -3.36
N GLU A 24 5.41 -2.77 -4.39
CA GLU A 24 6.70 -2.51 -5.03
C GLU A 24 7.52 -1.50 -4.22
N TYR A 25 8.85 -1.60 -4.34
CA TYR A 25 9.78 -0.61 -3.81
C TYR A 25 9.57 0.75 -4.48
N THR A 26 9.76 1.82 -3.71
CA THR A 26 9.51 3.20 -4.14
C THR A 26 10.72 4.08 -3.86
N LEU A 27 11.12 4.85 -4.87
CA LEU A 27 12.08 5.93 -4.70
C LEU A 27 11.45 7.05 -3.87
N SER A 28 12.26 7.74 -3.07
CA SER A 28 11.79 8.79 -2.15
C SER A 28 10.93 9.86 -2.82
N GLY A 29 11.28 10.30 -4.03
CA GLY A 29 10.52 11.31 -4.80
C GLY A 29 9.14 10.83 -5.28
N ASP A 30 8.94 9.52 -5.40
CA ASP A 30 7.70 8.91 -5.87
C ASP A 30 6.75 8.53 -4.73
N ARG A 31 7.20 8.59 -3.48
CA ARG A 31 6.36 8.32 -2.30
C ARG A 31 5.34 9.44 -2.12
N LYS A 32 4.11 9.05 -1.81
CA LYS A 32 2.97 9.93 -1.53
C LYS A 32 2.28 9.47 -0.25
N ASN A 33 1.74 10.43 0.49
CA ASN A 33 0.92 10.15 1.67
C ASN A 33 -0.39 9.48 1.25
N ILE A 34 -0.91 8.62 2.12
CA ILE A 34 -2.24 8.03 1.96
C ILE A 34 -3.31 9.06 2.34
N THR A 35 -3.82 9.77 1.33
CA THR A 35 -4.84 10.81 1.50
C THR A 35 -6.25 10.21 1.59
N GLY A 36 -7.23 11.04 1.97
CA GLY A 36 -8.64 10.65 1.95
C GLY A 36 -9.14 10.25 0.56
N PHE A 37 -8.59 10.84 -0.51
CA PHE A 37 -8.86 10.40 -1.89
C PHE A 37 -8.40 8.96 -2.11
N VAL A 38 -7.16 8.64 -1.72
CA VAL A 38 -6.59 7.28 -1.89
C VAL A 38 -7.44 6.27 -1.15
N LYS A 39 -7.81 6.53 0.12
CA LYS A 39 -8.66 5.64 0.91
C LYS A 39 -10.01 5.35 0.24
N ARG A 40 -10.69 6.40 -0.26
CA ARG A 40 -11.99 6.25 -0.94
C ARG A 40 -11.87 5.52 -2.27
N ALA A 41 -10.90 5.87 -3.10
CA ALA A 41 -10.68 5.24 -4.41
C ALA A 41 -10.27 3.78 -4.26
N TYR A 42 -9.42 3.46 -3.28
CA TYR A 42 -9.02 2.09 -2.94
C TYR A 42 -10.22 1.23 -2.55
N MET A 43 -11.06 1.71 -1.62
CA MET A 43 -12.30 1.03 -1.23
C MET A 43 -13.24 0.83 -2.41
N ALA A 44 -13.40 1.84 -3.27
CA ALA A 44 -14.28 1.75 -4.43
C ALA A 44 -13.79 0.70 -5.45
N TYR A 45 -12.47 0.61 -5.65
CA TYR A 45 -11.85 -0.34 -6.59
C TYR A 45 -11.84 -1.77 -6.04
N PHE A 46 -11.26 -1.97 -4.86
CA PHE A 46 -11.03 -3.31 -4.27
C PHE A 46 -12.20 -3.85 -3.43
N LYS A 47 -13.19 -3.00 -3.12
CA LYS A 47 -14.31 -3.33 -2.23
C LYS A 47 -13.90 -3.68 -0.79
N VAL A 48 -12.68 -3.32 -0.39
CA VAL A 48 -12.15 -3.49 0.98
C VAL A 48 -11.53 -2.19 1.48
N LYS A 49 -11.62 -1.94 2.79
CA LYS A 49 -11.05 -0.73 3.39
C LYS A 49 -9.53 -0.83 3.37
N LEU A 50 -8.86 0.30 3.18
CA LEU A 50 -7.41 0.41 3.37
C LEU A 50 -7.11 0.26 4.87
N GLY A 51 -6.60 -0.91 5.24
CA GLY A 51 -6.38 -1.37 6.62
C GLY A 51 -4.95 -1.18 7.12
N ASP A 52 -4.71 -1.67 8.33
CA ASP A 52 -3.41 -1.74 9.02
C ASP A 52 -2.59 -0.44 9.09
N GLN A 53 -3.23 0.71 8.88
CA GLN A 53 -2.57 2.02 8.97
C GLN A 53 -2.24 2.42 10.42
N ASP A 54 -2.68 1.66 11.41
CA ASP A 54 -2.26 1.73 12.81
C ASP A 54 -1.07 0.81 13.12
N LYS A 55 -0.69 -0.07 12.17
CA LYS A 55 0.37 -1.05 12.36
C LYS A 55 1.69 -0.54 11.80
N SER A 56 2.71 -0.51 12.66
CA SER A 56 4.06 -0.04 12.30
C SER A 56 4.75 -0.87 11.21
N TRP A 57 4.30 -2.10 10.94
CA TRP A 57 4.86 -2.96 9.90
C TRP A 57 4.24 -2.73 8.52
N ALA A 58 3.08 -2.07 8.44
CA ALA A 58 2.41 -1.79 7.18
C ALA A 58 3.02 -0.54 6.53
N PRO A 59 3.05 -0.44 5.19
CA PRO A 59 3.42 0.80 4.54
C PRO A 59 2.40 1.92 4.81
N HIS A 60 2.87 3.11 5.16
CA HIS A 60 2.03 4.30 5.33
C HIS A 60 2.10 5.23 4.11
N THR A 61 2.77 4.78 3.06
CA THR A 61 2.95 5.51 1.80
C THR A 61 2.43 4.72 0.60
N VAL A 62 2.16 5.45 -0.48
CA VAL A 62 1.81 4.90 -1.79
C VAL A 62 2.65 5.53 -2.87
N CYS A 63 2.94 4.79 -3.95
CA CYS A 63 3.69 5.35 -5.07
C CYS A 63 2.82 6.29 -5.92
N LYS A 64 3.44 7.31 -6.51
CA LYS A 64 2.83 8.27 -7.45
C LYS A 64 2.05 7.56 -8.56
N THR A 65 2.58 6.47 -9.10
CA THR A 65 1.95 5.66 -10.14
C THR A 65 0.60 5.08 -9.71
N CYS A 66 0.51 4.53 -8.50
CA CYS A 66 -0.74 3.98 -7.98
C CYS A 66 -1.78 5.09 -7.75
N VAL A 67 -1.36 6.24 -7.23
CA VAL A 67 -2.23 7.41 -7.06
C VAL A 67 -2.79 7.87 -8.40
N GLU A 68 -1.95 7.96 -9.43
CA GLU A 68 -2.40 8.38 -10.76
C GLU A 68 -3.30 7.35 -11.43
N TYR A 69 -3.04 6.05 -11.23
CA TYR A 69 -3.96 5.02 -11.73
C TYR A 69 -5.32 5.06 -11.06
N LEU A 70 -5.39 5.25 -9.74
CA LEU A 70 -6.66 5.48 -9.05
C LEU A 70 -7.35 6.75 -9.57
N ARG A 71 -6.61 7.82 -9.83
CA ARG A 71 -7.15 9.07 -10.41
C ARG A 71 -7.72 8.87 -11.82
N ARG A 72 -7.04 8.11 -12.68
CA ARG A 72 -7.53 7.81 -14.03
C ARG A 72 -8.70 6.84 -14.01
N TRP A 73 -8.66 5.84 -13.13
CA TRP A 73 -9.74 4.88 -12.96
C TRP A 73 -11.03 5.55 -12.45
N THR A 74 -10.92 6.41 -11.43
CA THR A 74 -12.08 7.18 -10.91
C THR A 74 -12.70 8.12 -11.95
N LYS A 75 -11.97 8.49 -13.00
CA LYS A 75 -12.45 9.28 -14.14
C LYS A 75 -12.95 8.42 -15.32
N GLY A 76 -12.94 7.09 -15.21
CA GLY A 76 -13.28 6.17 -16.31
C GLY A 76 -12.23 6.09 -17.43
N ALA A 77 -11.10 6.79 -17.31
CA ALA A 77 -10.03 6.81 -18.33
C ALA A 77 -9.10 5.58 -18.28
N LYS A 78 -9.37 4.64 -17.38
CA LYS A 78 -8.65 3.37 -17.23
C LYS A 78 -9.57 2.34 -16.60
N THR A 79 -9.61 1.13 -17.15
CA THR A 79 -10.50 0.05 -16.70
C THR A 79 -9.96 -0.69 -15.47
N SER A 80 -8.64 -0.85 -15.37
CA SER A 80 -8.00 -1.62 -14.28
C SER A 80 -6.65 -1.04 -13.84
N LEU A 81 -6.30 -1.25 -12.57
CA LEU A 81 -4.95 -1.06 -12.03
C LEU A 81 -4.02 -2.19 -12.51
N LYS A 82 -2.70 -2.01 -12.35
CA LYS A 82 -1.70 -3.06 -12.69
C LYS A 82 -1.83 -4.33 -11.86
N PHE A 83 -2.57 -4.29 -10.76
CA PHE A 83 -2.75 -5.39 -9.82
C PHE A 83 -4.23 -5.46 -9.41
N GLY A 84 -4.72 -6.68 -9.20
CA GLY A 84 -6.12 -6.96 -8.87
C GLY A 84 -6.37 -7.38 -7.42
N ILE A 85 -5.32 -7.66 -6.64
CA ILE A 85 -5.45 -8.20 -5.28
C ILE A 85 -5.08 -7.11 -4.27
N PRO A 86 -5.97 -6.76 -3.32
CA PRO A 86 -5.67 -5.80 -2.27
C PRO A 86 -4.66 -6.36 -1.26
N MET A 87 -4.02 -5.46 -0.52
CA MET A 87 -3.32 -5.80 0.70
C MET A 87 -4.37 -5.93 1.81
N VAL A 88 -4.41 -7.07 2.48
CA VAL A 88 -5.36 -7.43 3.55
C VAL A 88 -4.64 -7.62 4.87
#